data_AF-A0A354I7Q2-F1
#
_entry.id   AF-A0A354I7Q2-F1
#
_cell.length_a   1.000
_cell.length_b   1.000
_cell.length_c   1.000
_cell.angle_alpha   90.00
_cell.angle_beta   90.00
_cell.angle_gamma   90.00
#
_symmetry.space_group_name_H-M   'P 1'
#
loop_
_entity.id
_entity.type
_entity.pdbx_description
1 polymer ?
#
loop_
_entity_poly.entity_id
_entity_poly.type
_entity_poly.pdbx_seq_one_letter_code
_entity_poly.pdbx_strand_id
1 'polypeptide(L)'
;MDGIKGLKVTHKKSLIRELDKIHFWRCKNLKMGTALCAVLALREEWNLEKYRELKERLGNIGKYDLRFDCGSKDIPCFILSSYNIGRPDQTEMFVRLTGLFQDKYVMKAVKDRSVYNGVKLSVIFVWFWQMRKLRITLLQKKMILLYMYIYHAEADYVFSEFNKRRNGIKIVAVFDDIFPIDNMIVQLCKKTGLKTATFHHAIINGSYKYIDYRYSV
;
A
#
# COMPACT_ATOMS: atom_id res chain seq x y z
N MET A 1 -29.73 15.66 -10.14
CA MET A 1 -28.28 15.51 -10.38
C MET A 1 -27.56 16.30 -9.31
N ASP A 2 -27.31 15.69 -8.16
CA ASP A 2 -26.60 16.38 -7.08
C ASP A 2 -25.10 16.17 -7.26
N GLY A 3 -24.43 17.23 -7.71
CA GLY A 3 -22.97 17.28 -7.80
C GLY A 3 -22.37 17.06 -6.41
N ILE A 4 -21.72 15.92 -6.22
CA ILE A 4 -21.01 15.58 -4.99
C ILE A 4 -19.79 16.51 -4.88
N LYS A 5 -19.96 17.63 -4.17
CA LYS A 5 -18.86 18.54 -3.83
C LYS A 5 -17.77 17.75 -3.09
N GLY A 6 -16.54 17.82 -3.60
CA GLY A 6 -15.36 17.24 -2.96
C GLY A 6 -15.17 17.73 -1.52
N LEU A 7 -14.54 16.91 -0.67
CA LEU A 7 -14.25 17.26 0.72
C LEU A 7 -13.26 18.44 0.78
N LYS A 8 -13.61 19.50 1.53
CA LYS A 8 -12.67 20.59 1.87
C LYS A 8 -11.41 20.02 2.56
N VAL A 9 -10.24 20.62 2.35
CA VAL A 9 -8.93 20.13 2.87
C VAL A 9 -8.93 19.90 4.39
N THR A 10 -9.60 20.76 5.17
CA THR A 10 -9.76 20.60 6.62
C THR A 10 -10.56 19.35 6.99
N HIS A 11 -11.55 18.99 6.18
CA HIS A 11 -12.34 17.77 6.38
C HIS A 11 -11.55 16.52 6.02
N LYS A 12 -10.67 16.57 5.01
CA LYS A 12 -9.77 15.46 4.64
C LYS A 12 -8.81 15.10 5.79
N LYS A 13 -8.15 16.08 6.42
CA LYS A 13 -7.27 15.86 7.58
C LYS A 13 -8.01 15.31 8.79
N SER A 14 -9.23 15.81 9.05
CA SER A 14 -10.07 15.30 10.14
C SER A 14 -10.46 13.84 9.90
N LEU A 15 -10.86 13.49 8.68
CA LEU A 15 -11.24 12.12 8.32
C LEU A 15 -10.10 11.13 8.50
N ILE A 16 -8.87 11.49 8.09
CA ILE A 16 -7.66 10.69 8.32
C ILE A 16 -7.50 10.37 9.81
N ARG A 17 -7.56 11.40 10.67
CA ARG A 17 -7.41 11.22 12.12
C ARG A 17 -8.54 10.37 12.72
N GLU A 18 -9.76 10.55 12.26
CA GLU A 18 -10.91 9.76 12.74
C GLU A 18 -10.80 8.29 12.32
N LEU A 19 -10.32 8.00 11.10
CA LEU A 19 -10.05 6.64 10.65
C LEU A 19 -8.95 5.96 11.47
N ASP A 20 -7.88 6.69 11.82
CA ASP A 20 -6.79 6.15 12.64
C ASP A 20 -7.20 5.79 14.07
N LYS A 21 -8.29 6.38 14.58
CA LYS A 21 -8.87 6.05 15.89
C LYS A 21 -9.67 4.75 15.87
N ILE A 22 -10.09 4.25 14.72
CA ILE A 22 -10.92 3.05 14.61
C ILE A 22 -10.03 1.81 14.62
N HIS A 23 -10.26 0.91 15.58
CA HIS A 23 -9.60 -0.39 15.61
C HIS A 23 -10.31 -1.39 14.68
N PHE A 24 -9.96 -1.38 13.40
CA PHE A 24 -10.58 -2.27 12.41
C PHE A 24 -10.28 -3.75 12.69
N TRP A 25 -11.31 -4.59 12.72
CA TRP A 25 -11.15 -6.02 12.96
C TRP A 25 -10.25 -6.66 11.89
N ARG A 26 -9.33 -7.55 12.29
CA ARG A 26 -8.26 -8.12 11.45
C ARG A 26 -7.18 -7.16 10.94
N CYS A 27 -7.36 -5.85 11.02
CA CYS A 27 -6.33 -4.86 10.71
C CYS A 27 -5.58 -4.39 11.96
N LYS A 28 -5.23 -5.33 12.86
CA LYS A 28 -4.72 -4.99 14.18
C LYS A 28 -3.41 -4.20 14.06
N ASN A 29 -3.45 -2.95 14.51
CA ASN A 29 -2.31 -2.00 14.55
C ASN A 29 -1.94 -1.38 13.20
N LEU A 30 -2.91 -1.30 12.30
CA LEU A 30 -2.83 -0.43 11.13
C LEU A 30 -3.58 0.87 11.41
N LYS A 31 -2.87 1.99 11.27
CA LYS A 31 -3.43 3.33 11.18
C LYS A 31 -4.00 3.53 9.78
N MET A 32 -5.30 3.26 9.62
CA MET A 32 -5.98 3.20 8.33
C MET A 32 -6.11 4.55 7.63
N GLY A 33 -6.34 5.63 8.38
CA GLY A 33 -6.33 6.97 7.82
C GLY A 33 -4.95 7.35 7.30
N THR A 34 -3.89 7.02 8.05
CA THR A 34 -2.50 7.25 7.62
C THR A 34 -2.19 6.43 6.37
N ALA A 35 -2.52 5.14 6.35
CA ALA A 35 -2.31 4.29 5.17
C ALA A 35 -3.06 4.82 3.94
N LEU A 36 -4.30 5.28 4.11
CA LEU A 36 -5.10 5.79 3.01
C LEU A 36 -4.87 7.28 2.71
N CYS A 37 -3.87 7.92 3.33
CA CYS A 37 -3.68 9.37 3.25
C CYS A 37 -3.61 9.87 1.80
N ALA A 38 -2.82 9.24 0.93
CA ALA A 38 -2.73 9.62 -0.49
C ALA A 38 -4.09 9.55 -1.19
N VAL A 39 -4.89 8.53 -0.92
CA VAL A 39 -6.22 8.37 -1.52
C VAL A 39 -7.18 9.43 -0.99
N LEU A 40 -7.16 9.68 0.32
CA LEU A 40 -8.08 10.62 0.98
C LEU A 40 -7.72 12.09 0.72
N ALA A 41 -6.43 12.39 0.60
CA ALA A 41 -5.91 13.74 0.46
C ALA A 41 -5.78 14.16 -1.01
N LEU A 42 -5.21 13.30 -1.86
CA LEU A 42 -4.74 13.64 -3.21
C LEU A 42 -5.69 13.23 -4.33
N ARG A 43 -6.60 12.25 -4.13
CA ARG A 43 -7.55 11.83 -5.15
C ARG A 43 -8.91 12.49 -4.92
N GLU A 44 -9.32 13.35 -5.85
CA GLU A 44 -10.47 14.25 -5.66
C GLU A 44 -11.83 13.66 -6.00
N GLU A 45 -11.88 12.44 -6.53
CA GLU A 45 -13.11 11.91 -7.13
C GLU A 45 -13.81 10.88 -6.24
N TRP A 46 -14.76 11.37 -5.43
CA TRP A 46 -15.73 10.55 -4.70
C TRP A 46 -17.02 10.41 -5.51
N ASN A 47 -16.95 9.78 -6.69
CA ASN A 47 -18.06 9.64 -7.63
C ASN A 47 -18.42 8.16 -7.89
N LEU A 48 -19.55 7.94 -8.57
CA LEU A 48 -20.07 6.59 -8.84
C LEU A 48 -19.22 5.81 -9.85
N GLU A 49 -18.61 6.51 -10.81
CA GLU A 49 -17.72 5.91 -11.80
C GLU A 49 -16.50 5.29 -11.12
N LYS A 50 -15.83 6.08 -10.26
CA LYS A 50 -14.68 5.59 -9.49
C LYS A 50 -15.06 4.44 -8.56
N TYR A 51 -16.24 4.49 -7.96
CA TYR A 51 -16.75 3.38 -7.17
C TYR A 51 -16.94 2.09 -7.99
N ARG A 52 -17.43 2.18 -9.25
CA ARG A 52 -17.55 1.03 -10.15
C ARG A 52 -16.17 0.45 -10.50
N GLU A 53 -15.21 1.28 -10.85
CA GLU A 53 -13.83 0.83 -11.11
C GLU A 53 -13.22 0.10 -9.91
N LEU A 54 -13.40 0.63 -8.69
CA LEU A 54 -12.90 -0.02 -7.47
C LEU A 54 -13.60 -1.35 -7.20
N LYS A 55 -14.90 -1.44 -7.51
CA LYS A 55 -15.66 -2.68 -7.34
C LYS A 55 -15.17 -3.76 -8.30
N GLU A 56 -14.82 -3.41 -9.54
CA GLU A 56 -14.22 -4.34 -10.51
C GLU A 56 -12.84 -4.84 -10.06
N ARG A 57 -12.09 -4.00 -9.33
CA ARG A 57 -10.80 -4.38 -8.73
C ARG A 57 -10.92 -5.34 -7.55
N LEU A 58 -12.06 -5.43 -6.85
CA LEU A 58 -12.24 -6.39 -5.74
C LEU A 58 -12.02 -7.84 -6.19
N GLY A 59 -12.34 -8.17 -7.45
CA GLY A 59 -12.10 -9.48 -8.03
C GLY A 59 -10.71 -9.66 -8.62
N ASN A 60 -9.88 -8.61 -8.66
CA ASN A 60 -8.59 -8.59 -9.35
C ASN A 60 -7.49 -8.04 -8.41
N ILE A 61 -7.34 -8.67 -7.25
CA ILE A 61 -6.29 -8.35 -6.29
C ILE A 61 -4.97 -8.92 -6.82
N GLY A 62 -4.00 -8.04 -7.10
CA GLY A 62 -2.78 -8.42 -7.81
C GLY A 62 -1.93 -9.44 -7.03
N LYS A 63 -1.35 -10.40 -7.76
CA LYS A 63 -0.28 -11.26 -7.22
C LYS A 63 1.07 -10.54 -7.29
N TYR A 64 2.02 -11.05 -6.50
CA TYR A 64 3.41 -10.61 -6.55
C TYR A 64 4.26 -11.74 -7.12
N ASP A 65 5.07 -11.44 -8.14
CA ASP A 65 6.20 -12.28 -8.53
C ASP A 65 7.29 -12.13 -7.47
N LEU A 66 7.65 -13.26 -6.89
CA LEU A 66 8.59 -13.34 -5.80
C LEU A 66 9.89 -13.91 -6.33
N ARG A 67 10.86 -13.03 -6.58
CA ARG A 67 12.20 -13.44 -7.00
C ARG A 67 13.11 -13.41 -5.79
N PHE A 68 13.57 -14.60 -5.42
CA PHE A 68 14.53 -14.77 -4.36
C PHE A 68 15.87 -15.07 -4.99
N ASP A 69 16.75 -14.06 -4.99
CA ASP A 69 18.15 -14.30 -5.31
C ASP A 69 18.85 -14.65 -4.00
N CYS A 70 19.31 -15.90 -3.91
CA CYS A 70 20.19 -16.51 -2.90
C CYS A 70 19.62 -17.02 -1.56
N GLY A 71 20.37 -17.98 -0.99
CA GLY A 71 20.15 -18.66 0.29
C GLY A 71 20.89 -18.03 1.48
N SER A 72 21.41 -16.80 1.33
CA SER A 72 22.05 -16.06 2.43
C SER A 72 21.02 -15.61 3.46
N LYS A 73 21.42 -15.61 4.74
CA LYS A 73 20.64 -15.03 5.84
C LYS A 73 20.92 -13.52 5.94
N ASP A 74 20.01 -12.78 6.55
CA ASP A 74 20.15 -11.34 6.84
C ASP A 74 20.20 -10.39 5.64
N ILE A 75 19.47 -10.70 4.57
CA ILE A 75 19.46 -9.91 3.33
C ILE A 75 18.29 -8.89 3.28
N PRO A 76 18.42 -7.80 2.52
CA PRO A 76 17.32 -6.87 2.29
C PRO A 76 16.24 -7.49 1.42
N CYS A 77 14.99 -7.15 1.70
CA CYS A 77 13.88 -7.40 0.79
C CYS A 77 13.33 -6.10 0.21
N PHE A 78 13.31 -6.00 -1.10
CA PHE A 78 12.78 -4.88 -1.85
C PHE A 78 11.40 -5.19 -2.41
N ILE A 79 10.46 -4.26 -2.22
CA ILE A 79 9.08 -4.40 -2.66
C ILE A 79 8.77 -3.33 -3.68
N LEU A 80 8.28 -3.77 -4.84
CA LEU A 80 7.61 -2.93 -5.81
C LEU A 80 6.12 -3.26 -5.78
N SER A 81 5.34 -2.36 -5.18
CA SER A 81 3.90 -2.58 -5.00
C SER A 81 3.10 -2.48 -6.30
N SER A 82 1.86 -2.95 -6.24
CA SER A 82 0.89 -2.94 -7.35
C SER A 82 0.62 -1.54 -7.91
N TYR A 83 0.90 -0.48 -7.14
CA TYR A 83 0.77 0.90 -7.60
C TYR A 83 1.67 1.21 -8.81
N ASN A 84 2.81 0.54 -8.91
CA ASN A 84 3.79 0.76 -9.96
C ASN A 84 3.53 -0.09 -11.22
N ILE A 85 2.47 -0.92 -11.23
CA ILE A 85 2.07 -1.65 -12.44
C ILE A 85 1.65 -0.63 -13.50
N GLY A 86 2.30 -0.68 -14.67
CA GLY A 86 2.07 0.27 -15.76
C GLY A 86 2.82 1.60 -15.60
N ARG A 87 3.80 1.67 -14.69
CA ARG A 87 4.76 2.77 -14.56
C ARG A 87 6.17 2.27 -14.94
N PRO A 88 6.53 2.27 -16.25
CA PRO A 88 7.84 1.80 -16.70
C PRO A 88 8.99 2.60 -16.07
N ASP A 89 8.80 3.91 -15.91
CA ASP A 89 9.71 4.83 -15.25
C ASP A 89 10.07 4.37 -13.83
N GLN A 90 9.05 4.00 -13.05
CA GLN A 90 9.18 3.53 -11.68
C GLN A 90 9.82 2.15 -11.60
N THR A 91 9.40 1.27 -12.51
CA THR A 91 9.91 -0.11 -12.58
C THR A 91 11.39 -0.14 -12.96
N GLU A 92 11.81 0.68 -13.91
CA GLU A 92 13.21 0.80 -14.33
C GLU A 92 14.08 1.30 -13.17
N MET A 93 13.63 2.35 -12.47
CA MET A 93 14.37 2.88 -11.33
C MET A 93 14.50 1.85 -10.21
N PHE A 94 13.42 1.10 -9.92
CA PHE A 94 13.46 0.01 -8.95
C PHE A 94 14.48 -1.06 -9.35
N VAL A 95 14.52 -1.45 -10.63
CA VAL A 95 15.51 -2.41 -11.13
C VAL A 95 16.93 -1.89 -10.96
N ARG A 96 17.20 -0.62 -11.30
CA ARG A 96 18.52 0.00 -11.12
C ARG A 96 18.95 0.00 -9.66
N LEU A 97 18.11 0.49 -8.76
CA LEU A 97 18.42 0.60 -7.33
C LEU A 97 18.61 -0.77 -6.68
N THR A 98 17.73 -1.73 -6.98
CA THR A 98 17.87 -3.09 -6.44
C THR A 98 19.06 -3.84 -7.05
N GLY A 99 19.47 -3.50 -8.27
CA GLY A 99 20.67 -4.04 -8.92
C GLY A 99 21.97 -3.71 -8.21
N LEU A 100 22.00 -2.68 -7.35
CA LEU A 100 23.17 -2.32 -6.54
C LEU A 100 23.46 -3.33 -5.42
N PHE A 101 22.53 -4.23 -5.12
CA PHE A 101 22.67 -5.25 -4.07
C PHE A 101 22.85 -6.61 -4.72
N GLN A 102 23.92 -7.33 -4.34
CA GLN A 102 24.17 -8.70 -4.81
C GLN A 102 23.14 -9.67 -4.23
N ASP A 103 23.11 -9.80 -2.91
CA ASP A 103 22.18 -10.66 -2.18
C ASP A 103 20.93 -9.88 -1.77
N LYS A 104 19.76 -10.29 -2.27
CA LYS A 104 18.49 -9.62 -2.01
C LYS A 104 17.28 -10.48 -2.31
N TYR A 105 16.18 -10.17 -1.63
CA TYR A 105 14.86 -10.60 -2.05
C TYR A 105 14.14 -9.48 -2.78
N VAL A 106 13.41 -9.83 -3.84
CA VAL A 106 12.68 -8.88 -4.66
C VAL A 106 11.25 -9.38 -4.82
N MET A 107 10.30 -8.62 -4.28
CA MET A 107 8.88 -8.85 -4.47
C MET A 107 8.33 -7.78 -5.42
N LYS A 108 7.88 -8.19 -6.61
CA LYS A 108 7.30 -7.27 -7.61
C LYS A 108 5.85 -7.63 -7.85
N ALA A 109 4.95 -6.68 -7.72
CA ALA A 109 3.59 -6.88 -8.15
C ALA A 109 3.55 -7.19 -9.66
N VAL A 110 2.80 -8.21 -10.05
CA VAL A 110 2.61 -8.59 -11.45
C VAL A 110 1.16 -8.41 -11.87
N LYS A 111 0.98 -8.13 -13.15
CA LYS A 111 -0.34 -8.05 -13.77
C LYS A 111 -0.87 -9.47 -13.98
N ASP A 112 -1.39 -10.06 -12.92
CA ASP A 112 -2.07 -11.36 -12.96
C ASP A 112 -3.55 -11.15 -12.57
N ARG A 113 -4.46 -11.80 -13.30
CA ARG A 113 -5.91 -11.77 -13.08
C ARG A 113 -6.39 -12.83 -12.07
N SER A 114 -5.49 -13.64 -11.53
CA SER A 114 -5.86 -14.65 -10.56
C SER A 114 -6.11 -14.03 -9.18
N VAL A 115 -7.26 -14.38 -8.61
CA VAL A 115 -7.82 -13.72 -7.41
C VAL A 115 -7.12 -14.22 -6.15
N TYR A 116 -6.48 -13.33 -5.39
CA TYR A 116 -6.11 -13.62 -4.01
C TYR A 116 -7.32 -13.49 -3.07
N ASN A 117 -7.70 -14.59 -2.41
CA ASN A 117 -8.88 -14.69 -1.53
C ASN A 117 -8.55 -14.61 -0.02
N GLY A 118 -7.46 -13.94 0.39
CA GLY A 118 -7.00 -13.98 1.78
C GLY A 118 -7.94 -13.30 2.79
N VAL A 119 -8.61 -12.22 2.39
CA VAL A 119 -9.56 -11.51 3.26
C VAL A 119 -10.97 -12.02 2.95
N LYS A 120 -11.70 -12.47 3.97
CA LYS A 120 -13.11 -12.87 3.79
C LYS A 120 -13.96 -11.64 3.51
N LEU A 121 -14.80 -11.66 2.48
CA LEU A 121 -15.74 -10.56 2.17
C LEU A 121 -16.63 -10.18 3.37
N SER A 122 -16.92 -11.12 4.27
CA SER A 122 -17.69 -10.85 5.50
C SER A 122 -17.05 -9.79 6.41
N VAL A 123 -15.74 -9.58 6.31
CA VAL A 123 -15.01 -8.54 7.04
C VAL A 123 -15.52 -7.13 6.68
N ILE A 124 -15.96 -6.92 5.44
CA ILE A 124 -16.43 -5.60 4.96
C ILE A 124 -17.64 -5.11 5.78
N PHE A 125 -18.56 -6.00 6.17
CA PHE A 125 -19.71 -5.61 6.99
C PHE A 125 -19.30 -5.14 8.38
N VAL A 126 -18.32 -5.82 8.98
CA VAL A 126 -17.76 -5.44 10.28
C VAL A 126 -17.10 -4.06 10.18
N TRP A 127 -16.25 -3.84 9.17
CA TRP A 127 -15.61 -2.54 8.97
C TRP A 127 -16.62 -1.42 8.68
N PHE A 128 -17.67 -1.70 7.89
CA PHE A 128 -18.74 -0.75 7.64
C PHE A 128 -19.42 -0.31 8.94
N TRP A 129 -19.70 -1.27 9.83
CA TRP A 129 -20.25 -0.99 11.16
C TRP A 129 -19.27 -0.20 12.03
N GLN A 130 -17.98 -0.54 12.02
CA GLN A 130 -16.94 0.19 12.78
C GLN A 130 -16.82 1.65 12.33
N MET A 131 -17.14 1.96 11.07
CA MET A 131 -17.19 3.31 10.51
C MET A 131 -18.51 4.06 10.76
N ARG A 132 -19.47 3.51 11.54
CA ARG A 132 -20.80 4.12 11.71
C ARG A 132 -20.79 5.54 12.28
N LYS A 133 -19.78 5.88 13.10
CA LYS A 133 -19.63 7.21 13.73
C LYS A 133 -18.99 8.27 12.83
N LEU A 134 -18.45 7.88 11.66
CA LEU A 134 -17.82 8.83 10.74
C LEU A 134 -18.87 9.70 10.05
N ARG A 135 -18.68 11.02 10.12
CA ARG A 135 -19.52 12.03 9.47
C ARG A 135 -19.13 12.20 7.99
N ILE A 136 -19.40 11.17 7.19
CA ILE A 136 -19.14 11.11 5.74
C ILE A 136 -20.33 10.50 5.00
N THR A 137 -20.40 10.71 3.68
CA THR A 137 -21.49 10.14 2.87
C THR A 137 -21.40 8.62 2.78
N LEU A 138 -22.52 7.98 2.43
CA LEU A 138 -22.56 6.52 2.22
C LEU A 138 -21.61 6.09 1.09
N LEU A 139 -21.52 6.88 0.01
CA LEU A 139 -20.60 6.59 -1.10
C LEU A 139 -19.14 6.65 -0.66
N GLN A 140 -18.75 7.68 0.10
CA GLN A 140 -17.40 7.80 0.66
C GLN A 140 -17.07 6.60 1.56
N LYS A 141 -17.99 6.22 2.44
CA LYS A 141 -17.83 5.05 3.31
C LYS A 141 -17.62 3.77 2.49
N LYS A 142 -18.44 3.54 1.47
CA LYS A 142 -18.29 2.39 0.57
C LYS A 142 -16.94 2.38 -0.14
N MET A 143 -16.52 3.50 -0.72
CA MET A 143 -15.24 3.61 -1.42
C MET A 143 -14.04 3.40 -0.48
N ILE A 144 -14.06 3.99 0.72
CA ILE A 144 -13.03 3.74 1.74
C ILE A 144 -12.93 2.26 2.06
N LEU A 145 -14.05 1.56 2.24
CA LEU A 145 -14.04 0.12 2.49
C LEU A 145 -13.43 -0.68 1.35
N LEU A 146 -13.72 -0.32 0.10
CA LEU A 146 -13.11 -0.96 -1.06
C LEU A 146 -11.59 -0.75 -1.05
N TYR A 147 -11.13 0.48 -0.83
CA TYR A 147 -9.71 0.77 -0.72
C TYR A 147 -9.03 0.02 0.41
N MET A 148 -9.63 0.04 1.61
CA MET A 148 -9.15 -0.72 2.76
C MET A 148 -9.03 -2.19 2.42
N TYR A 149 -10.06 -2.78 1.82
CA TYR A 149 -10.08 -4.20 1.51
C TYR A 149 -9.02 -4.60 0.50
N ILE A 150 -8.93 -3.88 -0.62
CA ILE A 150 -7.97 -4.16 -1.69
C ILE A 150 -6.54 -4.06 -1.14
N TYR A 151 -6.18 -2.93 -0.55
CA TYR A 151 -4.80 -2.71 -0.11
C TYR A 151 -4.42 -3.54 1.10
N HIS A 152 -5.36 -3.80 2.02
CA HIS A 152 -5.11 -4.72 3.13
C HIS A 152 -4.89 -6.14 2.63
N ALA A 153 -5.70 -6.63 1.69
CA ALA A 153 -5.55 -7.99 1.16
C ALA A 153 -4.20 -8.16 0.46
N GLU A 154 -3.77 -7.18 -0.33
CA GLU A 154 -2.45 -7.21 -0.97
C GLU A 154 -1.31 -7.12 0.06
N ALA A 155 -1.40 -6.23 1.06
CA ALA A 155 -0.39 -6.10 2.11
C ALA A 155 -0.30 -7.36 2.98
N ASP A 156 -1.45 -7.97 3.32
CA ASP A 156 -1.51 -9.22 4.09
C ASP A 156 -0.93 -10.40 3.30
N TYR A 157 -1.16 -10.45 1.97
CA TYR A 157 -0.49 -11.42 1.10
C TYR A 157 1.03 -11.27 1.16
N VAL A 158 1.54 -10.07 0.86
CA VAL A 158 2.98 -9.76 0.90
C VAL A 158 3.57 -10.10 2.27
N PHE A 159 2.89 -9.73 3.35
CA PHE A 159 3.31 -10.03 4.70
C PHE A 159 3.27 -11.52 5.04
N SER A 160 2.31 -12.27 4.52
CA SER A 160 2.24 -13.73 4.67
C SER A 160 3.41 -14.41 3.97
N GLU A 161 3.81 -13.95 2.80
CA GLU A 161 4.98 -14.44 2.08
C GLU A 161 6.28 -14.09 2.82
N PHE A 162 6.35 -12.92 3.46
CA PHE A 162 7.47 -12.58 4.34
C PHE A 162 7.59 -13.50 5.55
N ASN A 163 6.48 -13.79 6.24
CA ASN A 163 6.53 -14.60 7.45
C ASN A 163 7.02 -16.03 7.18
N LYS A 164 6.74 -16.59 5.99
CA LYS A 164 7.29 -17.89 5.58
C LYS A 164 8.82 -17.91 5.49
N ARG A 165 9.46 -16.74 5.35
CA ARG A 165 10.88 -16.58 5.05
C ARG A 165 11.60 -15.60 5.99
N ARG A 166 10.95 -15.27 7.11
CA ARG A 166 11.35 -14.20 8.04
C ARG A 166 12.78 -14.33 8.56
N ASN A 167 13.27 -15.57 8.71
CA ASN A 167 14.60 -15.85 9.25
C ASN A 167 15.77 -15.42 8.33
N GLY A 168 15.49 -15.00 7.09
CA GLY A 168 16.48 -14.47 6.16
C GLY A 168 16.40 -12.97 5.91
N ILE A 169 15.41 -12.26 6.47
CA ILE A 169 15.12 -10.86 6.13
C ILE A 169 15.56 -9.93 7.25
N LYS A 170 16.57 -9.09 6.98
CA LYS A 170 17.06 -8.08 7.93
C LYS A 170 16.31 -6.75 7.85
N ILE A 171 15.97 -6.35 6.62
CA ILE A 171 15.32 -5.06 6.34
C ILE A 171 14.34 -5.21 5.18
N VAL A 172 13.20 -4.53 5.28
CA VAL A 172 12.20 -4.45 4.21
C VAL A 172 12.20 -3.03 3.64
N ALA A 173 12.38 -2.89 2.33
CA ALA A 173 12.45 -1.62 1.64
C ALA A 173 11.32 -1.47 0.62
N VAL A 174 10.58 -0.35 0.68
CA VAL A 174 9.47 -0.02 -0.23
C VAL A 174 9.80 1.18 -1.12
N PHE A 175 9.14 1.28 -2.27
CA PHE A 175 9.40 2.27 -3.31
C PHE A 175 8.42 3.46 -3.25
N ASP A 176 8.48 4.17 -2.13
CA ASP A 176 7.59 5.24 -1.62
C ASP A 176 6.48 4.72 -0.68
N ASP A 177 6.44 5.23 0.55
CA ASP A 177 5.45 4.85 1.57
C ASP A 177 4.23 5.78 1.60
N ILE A 178 4.12 6.68 0.62
CA ILE A 178 2.90 7.48 0.41
C ILE A 178 1.73 6.61 -0.07
N PHE A 179 2.01 5.52 -0.79
CA PHE A 179 0.98 4.66 -1.34
C PHE A 179 0.42 3.72 -0.29
N PRO A 180 -0.89 3.43 -0.32
CA PRO A 180 -1.52 2.72 0.79
C PRO A 180 -0.93 1.36 1.12
N ILE A 181 -0.58 0.59 0.10
CA ILE A 181 -0.02 -0.73 0.27
C ILE A 181 1.38 -0.70 0.90
N ASP A 182 2.27 0.15 0.38
CA ASP A 182 3.62 0.31 0.89
C ASP A 182 3.60 0.80 2.33
N ASN A 183 2.71 1.76 2.62
CA ASN A 183 2.47 2.25 3.98
C ASN A 183 1.99 1.14 4.92
N MET A 184 1.01 0.33 4.49
CA MET A 184 0.52 -0.81 5.29
C MET A 184 1.61 -1.84 5.56
N ILE A 185 2.44 -2.17 4.55
CA ILE A 185 3.56 -3.09 4.72
C ILE A 185 4.57 -2.53 5.74
N VAL A 186 4.95 -1.26 5.62
CA VAL A 186 5.85 -0.61 6.58
C VAL A 186 5.29 -0.66 8.01
N GLN A 187 3.99 -0.38 8.19
CA GLN A 187 3.33 -0.47 9.49
C GLN A 187 3.35 -1.90 10.06
N LEU A 188 3.05 -2.92 9.24
CA LEU A 188 3.09 -4.32 9.64
C LEU A 188 4.51 -4.76 10.03
N CYS A 189 5.52 -4.41 9.25
CA CYS A 189 6.93 -4.74 9.50
C CYS A 189 7.47 -4.07 10.77
N LYS A 190 7.24 -2.76 10.96
CA LYS A 190 7.69 -2.05 12.18
C LYS A 190 7.16 -2.69 13.45
N LYS A 191 5.91 -3.14 13.41
CA LYS A 191 5.26 -3.79 14.55
C LYS A 191 5.85 -5.16 14.88
N THR A 192 6.32 -5.91 13.89
CA THR A 192 7.00 -7.19 14.12
C THR A 192 8.49 -7.04 14.42
N GLY A 193 8.96 -5.81 14.62
CA GLY A 193 10.36 -5.52 14.94
C GLY A 193 11.29 -5.58 13.73
N LEU A 194 10.75 -5.68 12.50
CA LEU A 194 11.55 -5.64 11.29
C LEU A 194 11.95 -4.19 10.99
N LYS A 195 13.22 -4.02 10.61
CA LYS A 195 13.70 -2.74 10.10
C LYS A 195 13.05 -2.46 8.76
N THR A 196 12.70 -1.20 8.52
CA THR A 196 12.10 -0.76 7.27
C THR A 196 12.90 0.39 6.69
N ALA A 197 12.97 0.46 5.37
CA ALA A 197 13.48 1.59 4.62
C ALA A 197 12.44 2.01 3.57
N THR A 198 12.45 3.29 3.21
CA THR A 198 11.60 3.80 2.14
C THR A 198 12.48 4.55 1.15
N PHE A 199 12.41 4.19 -0.12
CA PHE A 199 13.00 4.96 -1.20
C PHE A 199 12.02 6.06 -1.59
N HIS A 200 12.43 7.32 -1.46
CA HIS A 200 11.64 8.47 -1.87
C HIS A 200 12.29 9.19 -3.05
N HIS A 201 11.44 9.85 -3.84
CA HIS A 201 11.88 10.87 -4.78
C HIS A 201 12.55 12.03 -4.03
N ALA A 202 13.61 12.59 -4.61
CA ALA A 202 14.12 13.89 -4.20
C ALA A 202 13.55 14.97 -5.12
N ILE A 203 13.33 16.16 -4.57
CA ILE A 203 13.03 17.35 -5.38
C ILE A 203 14.36 18.03 -5.65
N ILE A 204 14.78 18.07 -6.91
CA ILE A 204 16.00 18.78 -7.33
C ILE A 204 15.61 19.77 -8.41
N ASN A 205 15.90 21.05 -8.17
CA ASN A 205 15.64 22.15 -9.09
C ASN A 205 14.18 22.19 -9.59
N GLY A 206 13.22 21.94 -8.70
CA GLY A 206 11.79 21.93 -9.04
C GLY A 206 11.31 20.73 -9.86
N SER A 207 12.18 19.75 -10.15
CA SER A 207 11.84 18.51 -10.83
C SER A 207 11.89 17.31 -9.87
N TYR A 208 10.89 16.43 -9.97
CA TYR A 208 10.92 15.14 -9.27
C TYR A 208 11.96 14.24 -9.93
N LYS A 209 13.11 14.06 -9.30
CA LYS A 209 14.17 13.17 -9.78
C LYS A 209 14.48 12.11 -8.72
N TYR A 210 14.66 10.88 -9.18
CA TYR A 210 15.29 9.87 -8.35
C TYR A 210 16.79 10.15 -8.30
N ILE A 211 17.33 10.33 -7.10
CA ILE A 211 18.78 10.41 -6.92
C ILE A 211 19.28 8.98 -6.80
N ASP A 212 20.10 8.56 -7.77
CA ASP A 212 20.99 7.42 -7.58
C ASP A 212 22.01 7.82 -6.50
N TYR A 213 21.82 7.34 -5.27
CA TYR A 213 22.87 7.43 -4.26
C TYR A 213 23.96 6.43 -4.64
N ARG A 214 25.01 6.90 -5.33
CA ARG A 214 26.24 6.13 -5.49
C ARG A 214 26.99 6.13 -4.17
N TYR A 215 26.92 5.03 -3.43
CA TYR A 215 27.85 4.76 -2.33
C TYR A 215 29.18 4.34 -2.96
N SER A 216 30.16 5.24 -2.97
CA SER A 216 31.56 4.87 -3.23
C SER A 216 32.15 4.33 -1.94
N VAL A 217 32.60 3.07 -1.96
CA VAL A 217 33.41 2.45 -0.91
C VAL A 217 34.83 2.99 -1.00
#